data_AF-A0AAD8L7G7-F1
#
_entry.id   AF-A0AAD8L7G7-F1
#
_cell.length_a   1.000
_cell.length_b   1.000
_cell.length_c   1.000
_cell.angle_alpha   90.00
_cell.angle_beta   90.00
_cell.angle_gamma   90.00
#
_symmetry.space_group_name_H-M   'P 1'
#
loop_
_entity.id
_entity.type
_entity.pdbx_description
1 polymer ?
#
loop_
_entity_poly.entity_id
_entity_poly.type
_entity_poly.pdbx_seq_one_letter_code
_entity_poly.pdbx_strand_id
1 'polypeptide(L)'
;MFDLTSRCTLHNVLGWYMQARKWNKTAIPILIGTKFDDFVRLPPDLQWTIVSQARAYAKMMKATLFFSSATHNINVNKIFKFVTARFFNLPWSLQPNLNLGEPIIDLY
;
A
#
# COMPACT_ATOMS: atom_id res chain seq x y z
N MET A 1 0.34 6.76 3.41
CA MET A 1 0.05 6.73 1.96
C MET A 1 1.24 7.31 1.22
N PHE A 2 1.50 6.88 -0.01
CA PHE A 2 2.56 7.44 -0.86
C PHE A 2 2.12 7.48 -2.33
N ASP A 3 2.84 8.24 -3.14
CA ASP A 3 2.64 8.37 -4.57
C ASP A 3 3.52 7.33 -5.30
N LEU A 4 2.91 6.44 -6.09
CA LEU A 4 3.64 5.43 -6.84
C LEU A 4 4.53 6.02 -7.94
N THR A 5 4.38 7.29 -8.30
CA THR A 5 5.28 7.96 -9.25
C THR A 5 6.45 8.68 -8.56
N SER A 6 6.51 8.68 -7.22
CA SER A 6 7.53 9.42 -6.46
C SER A 6 8.12 8.61 -5.32
N ARG A 7 9.34 8.10 -5.52
CA ARG A 7 10.12 7.37 -4.50
C ARG A 7 10.37 8.17 -3.23
N CYS A 8 10.49 9.50 -3.33
CA CYS A 8 10.66 10.38 -2.17
C CYS A 8 9.46 10.28 -1.21
N THR A 9 8.24 10.17 -1.74
CA THR A 9 7.05 10.03 -0.89
C THR A 9 7.02 8.69 -0.16
N LEU A 10 7.47 7.61 -0.80
CA LEU A 10 7.61 6.30 -0.16
C LEU A 10 8.64 6.34 0.98
N HIS A 11 9.79 6.99 0.76
CA HIS A 11 10.81 7.16 1.79
C HIS A 11 10.25 7.89 3.02
N ASN A 12 9.50 8.98 2.81
CA ASN A 12 8.92 9.78 3.87
C ASN A 12 7.90 9.01 4.73
N VAL A 13 7.24 7.97 4.20
CA VAL A 13 6.31 7.13 4.98
C VAL A 13 6.98 6.47 6.18
N LEU A 14 8.26 6.12 6.07
CA LEU A 14 8.99 5.45 7.15
C LEU A 14 9.10 6.35 8.39
N GLY A 15 9.37 7.64 8.20
CA GLY A 15 9.37 8.64 9.28
C GLY A 15 8.00 8.78 9.94
N TRP A 16 6.93 8.87 9.13
CA TRP A 16 5.55 8.91 9.63
C TRP A 16 5.17 7.66 10.43
N TYR A 17 5.55 6.48 9.93
CA TYR A 17 5.33 5.21 10.63
C TYR A 17 6.02 5.19 11.99
N MET A 18 7.31 5.55 12.04
CA MET A 18 8.07 5.60 13.28
C MET A 18 7.45 6.56 14.29
N GLN A 19 7.01 7.74 13.84
CA GLN A 19 6.38 8.72 14.72
C GLN A 19 5.02 8.22 15.23
N ALA A 20 4.17 7.63 14.38
CA ALA A 20 2.89 7.06 14.78
C ALA A 20 3.07 5.93 15.80
N ARG A 21 4.10 5.09 15.64
CA ARG A 21 4.42 3.99 16.56
C ARG A 21 4.85 4.42 17.95
N LYS A 22 5.35 5.65 18.12
CA LYS A 22 5.63 6.20 19.46
C LYS A 22 4.34 6.40 20.27
N TRP A 23 3.25 6.76 19.60
CA TRP A 23 1.95 7.04 20.23
C TRP A 23 1.05 5.81 20.29
N ASN A 24 1.09 4.95 19.26
CA ASN A 24 0.24 3.76 19.21
C ASN A 24 1.00 2.54 18.64
N LYS A 25 1.43 1.67 19.56
CA LYS A 25 2.17 0.44 19.24
C LYS A 25 1.28 -0.67 18.67
N THR A 26 -0.02 -0.63 18.92
CA THR A 26 -0.98 -1.69 18.54
C THR A 26 -1.78 -1.37 17.27
N ALA A 27 -1.66 -0.16 16.72
CA ALA A 27 -2.33 0.22 15.49
C ALA A 27 -2.04 -0.78 14.36
N ILE A 28 -3.07 -1.14 13.60
CA ILE A 28 -2.93 -2.01 12.42
C ILE A 28 -2.41 -1.13 11.28
N PRO A 29 -1.18 -1.32 10.79
CA PRO A 29 -0.63 -0.47 9.76
C PRO A 29 -1.12 -0.92 8.38
N ILE A 30 -1.45 0.06 7.53
CA ILE A 30 -1.86 -0.18 6.14
C ILE A 30 -1.06 0.77 5.26
N LEU A 31 -0.32 0.23 4.30
CA LEU A 31 0.46 1.00 3.34
C LEU A 31 -0.30 1.09 2.02
N ILE A 32 -0.49 2.30 1.52
CA ILE A 32 -1.26 2.55 0.30
C ILE A 32 -0.39 3.36 -0.67
N GLY A 33 -0.10 2.78 -1.83
CA GLY A 33 0.43 3.46 -3.00
C GLY A 33 -0.72 4.01 -3.85
N THR A 34 -0.62 5.28 -4.23
CA THR A 34 -1.65 6.00 -5.02
C THR A 34 -1.15 6.27 -6.44
N LYS A 35 -2.05 6.70 -7.34
CA LYS A 35 -1.76 6.99 -8.76
C LYS A 35 -1.25 5.79 -9.55
N PHE A 36 -1.83 4.61 -9.31
CA PHE A 36 -1.46 3.40 -10.03
C PHE A 36 -1.61 3.55 -11.56
N ASP A 37 -2.58 4.32 -12.01
CA ASP A 37 -2.83 4.67 -13.42
C ASP A 37 -1.70 5.47 -14.07
N ASP A 38 -1.01 6.32 -13.33
CA ASP A 38 0.19 7.00 -13.81
C ASP A 38 1.43 6.10 -13.68
N PHE A 39 1.50 5.31 -12.60
CA PHE A 39 2.60 4.37 -12.35
C PHE A 39 2.80 3.36 -13.49
N VAL A 40 1.71 2.81 -14.05
CA VAL A 40 1.82 1.84 -15.15
C VAL A 40 2.42 2.43 -16.44
N ARG A 41 2.51 3.76 -16.54
CA ARG A 41 3.13 4.47 -17.68
C ARG A 41 4.63 4.69 -17.50
N LEU A 42 5.17 4.41 -16.31
CA LEU A 42 6.60 4.55 -16.04
C LEU A 42 7.41 3.45 -16.74
N PRO A 43 8.72 3.67 -16.97
CA PRO A 43 9.62 2.63 -17.45
C PRO A 43 9.61 1.37 -16.56
N PRO A 44 9.69 0.15 -17.12
CA PRO A 44 9.59 -1.11 -16.36
C PRO A 44 10.62 -1.25 -15.22
N ASP A 45 11.84 -0.75 -15.40
CA ASP A 45 12.91 -0.73 -14.40
C ASP A 45 12.54 0.14 -13.19
N LEU A 46 11.90 1.29 -13.45
CA LEU A 46 11.42 2.18 -12.39
C LEU A 46 10.22 1.54 -11.67
N GLN A 47 9.31 0.91 -12.40
CA GLN A 47 8.19 0.17 -11.80
C GLN A 47 8.69 -0.92 -10.86
N TRP A 48 9.65 -1.73 -11.33
CA TRP A 48 10.25 -2.81 -10.54
C TRP A 48 10.90 -2.29 -9.26
N THR A 49 11.67 -1.20 -9.36
CA THR A 49 12.35 -0.58 -8.22
C THR A 49 11.35 -0.11 -7.16
N ILE A 50 10.27 0.55 -7.58
CA ILE A 50 9.24 1.09 -6.68
C ILE A 50 8.47 -0.05 -6.02
N VAL A 51 8.06 -1.07 -6.78
CA VAL A 51 7.37 -2.25 -6.24
C VAL A 51 8.23 -2.94 -5.21
N SER A 52 9.51 -3.20 -5.54
CA SER A 52 10.43 -3.91 -4.66
C SER A 52 10.63 -3.16 -3.34
N GLN A 53 10.81 -1.84 -3.40
CA GLN A 53 10.96 -1.01 -2.21
C GLN A 53 9.67 -0.95 -1.38
N ALA A 54 8.51 -0.77 -2.03
CA ALA A 54 7.22 -0.69 -1.34
C ALA A 54 6.89 -1.99 -0.60
N ARG A 55 7.15 -3.15 -1.21
CA ARG A 55 6.97 -4.47 -0.60
C ARG A 55 7.93 -4.69 0.57
N ALA A 56 9.20 -4.30 0.42
CA ALA A 56 10.16 -4.36 1.52
C ALA A 56 9.71 -3.54 2.73
N TYR A 57 9.18 -2.33 2.50
CA TYR A 57 8.66 -1.46 3.55
C TYR A 57 7.42 -2.07 4.20
N ALA A 58 6.46 -2.54 3.41
CA ALA A 58 5.26 -3.22 3.90
C ALA A 58 5.60 -4.42 4.80
N LYS A 59 6.53 -5.27 4.35
CA LYS A 59 7.01 -6.44 5.09
C LYS A 59 7.64 -6.05 6.43
N MET A 60 8.55 -5.06 6.43
CA MET A 60 9.19 -4.58 7.65
C MET A 60 8.19 -3.98 8.64
N MET A 61 7.18 -3.25 8.14
CA MET A 61 6.15 -2.63 8.96
C MET A 61 5.06 -3.61 9.42
N LYS A 62 5.04 -4.84 8.89
CA LYS A 62 3.93 -5.80 8.97
C LYS A 62 2.60 -5.15 8.57
N ALA A 63 2.62 -4.45 7.44
CA ALA A 63 1.52 -3.65 6.93
C ALA A 63 0.97 -4.26 5.64
N THR A 64 -0.35 -4.38 5.54
CA THR A 64 -1.00 -4.71 4.27
C THR A 64 -0.70 -3.61 3.24
N LEU A 65 -0.25 -4.00 2.05
CA LEU A 65 0.07 -3.09 0.95
C LEU A 65 -1.05 -3.10 -0.09
N PHE A 66 -1.53 -1.92 -0.47
CA PHE A 66 -2.44 -1.73 -1.59
C PHE A 66 -1.85 -0.74 -2.60
N PHE A 67 -1.91 -1.09 -3.87
CA PHE A 67 -1.79 -0.13 -4.96
C PHE A 67 -3.19 0.31 -5.39
N SER A 68 -3.38 1.61 -5.57
CA SER A 68 -4.67 2.23 -5.79
C SER A 68 -4.60 3.40 -6.77
N SER A 69 -5.75 3.69 -7.38
CA SER A 69 -5.96 4.88 -8.20
C SER A 69 -7.35 5.43 -7.92
N ALA A 70 -7.44 6.74 -7.69
CA ALA A 70 -8.71 7.42 -7.49
C ALA A 70 -9.46 7.57 -8.83
N THR A 71 -8.76 7.91 -9.90
CA THR A 71 -9.31 8.15 -11.25
C THR A 71 -10.16 6.98 -11.75
N HIS A 72 -9.69 5.75 -11.49
CA HIS A 72 -10.32 4.53 -11.96
C HIS A 72 -10.88 3.66 -10.81
N ASN A 73 -10.96 4.22 -9.59
CA ASN A 73 -11.42 3.52 -8.39
C ASN A 73 -10.71 2.16 -8.15
N ILE A 74 -9.45 2.06 -8.54
CA ILE A 74 -8.66 0.83 -8.42
C ILE A 74 -8.37 0.58 -6.95
N ASN A 75 -8.84 -0.55 -6.43
CA ASN A 75 -8.70 -1.01 -5.05
C ASN A 75 -9.21 -0.05 -3.94
N VAL A 76 -9.66 1.16 -4.24
CA VAL A 76 -10.17 2.14 -3.26
C VAL A 76 -11.32 1.53 -2.44
N ASN A 77 -12.35 1.00 -3.12
CA ASN A 77 -13.45 0.30 -2.44
C ASN A 77 -12.98 -0.89 -1.59
N LYS A 78 -11.96 -1.64 -2.04
CA LYS A 78 -11.42 -2.77 -1.28
C LYS A 78 -10.69 -2.29 -0.02
N ILE A 79 -9.96 -1.18 -0.09
CA ILE A 79 -9.28 -0.58 1.05
C ILE A 79 -10.30 -0.18 2.12
N PHE A 80 -11.37 0.53 1.75
CA PHE A 80 -12.41 0.92 2.72
C PHE A 80 -13.09 -0.28 3.38
N LYS A 81 -13.42 -1.31 2.57
CA LYS A 81 -14.01 -2.54 3.11
C LYS A 81 -13.04 -3.29 4.03
N PHE A 82 -11.76 -3.35 3.68
CA PHE A 82 -10.71 -3.95 4.51
C PHE A 82 -10.54 -3.19 5.83
N VAL A 83 -10.43 -1.86 5.80
CA VAL A 83 -10.31 -1.02 7.01
C VAL A 83 -11.53 -1.23 7.92
N THR A 84 -12.74 -1.18 7.35
CA THR A 84 -13.99 -1.37 8.10
C THR A 84 -14.02 -2.76 8.73
N ALA A 85 -13.72 -3.80 7.96
CA ALA A 85 -13.71 -5.17 8.46
C ALA A 85 -12.67 -5.37 9.57
N ARG A 86 -11.46 -4.81 9.44
CA ARG A 86 -10.42 -4.88 10.48
C ARG A 86 -10.80 -4.10 11.73
N PHE A 87 -11.44 -2.95 11.58
CA PHE A 87 -11.86 -2.12 12.70
C PHE A 87 -12.99 -2.76 13.52
N PHE A 88 -13.98 -3.35 12.85
CA PHE A 88 -15.13 -3.99 13.49
C PHE A 88 -14.97 -5.50 13.71
N ASN A 89 -13.78 -6.06 13.43
CA ASN A 89 -13.48 -7.48 13.53
C ASN A 89 -14.48 -8.38 12.75
N LEU A 90 -14.83 -7.96 11.53
CA LEU A 90 -15.76 -8.68 10.65
C LEU A 90 -15.03 -9.76 9.84
N PRO A 91 -15.69 -10.90 9.54
CA PRO A 91 -15.14 -11.91 8.64
C PRO A 91 -15.05 -11.33 7.22
N TRP A 92 -13.83 -11.13 6.73
CA TRP A 92 -13.56 -10.67 5.36
C TRP A 92 -12.36 -11.41 4.78
N SER A 93 -12.56 -12.12 3.67
CA SER A 93 -11.47 -12.75 2.90
C SER A 93 -11.04 -11.82 1.76
N LEU A 94 -9.83 -11.28 1.87
CA LEU A 94 -9.21 -10.49 0.81
C LEU A 94 -8.24 -11.38 0.04
N GLN A 95 -8.38 -11.44 -1.28
CA GLN A 95 -7.45 -12.17 -2.14
C GLN A 95 -6.23 -11.31 -2.47
N PRO A 96 -5.00 -11.83 -2.28
CA PRO A 96 -3.79 -11.10 -2.66
C PRO A 96 -3.66 -11.02 -4.19
N ASN A 97 -2.96 -9.98 -4.64
CA ASN A 97 -2.50 -9.86 -6.02
C ASN A 97 -1.03 -9.42 -6.00
N LEU A 98 -0.13 -10.29 -6.45
CA LEU A 98 1.32 -10.05 -6.45
C LEU A 98 1.88 -9.93 -7.87
N ASN A 99 1.02 -9.90 -8.88
CA ASN A 99 1.42 -9.80 -10.27
C ASN A 99 2.00 -8.41 -10.54
N LEU A 100 3.15 -8.37 -11.20
CA LEU A 100 3.79 -7.12 -11.60
C LEU A 100 3.04 -6.50 -12.78
N GLY A 101 2.85 -5.18 -12.75
CA GLY A 101 2.02 -4.47 -13.70
C GLY A 101 0.52 -4.53 -13.39
N GLU A 102 0.10 -5.35 -12.41
CA GLU A 102 -1.25 -5.34 -11.86
C GLU A 102 -1.32 -4.56 -10.54
N PRO A 103 -2.51 -4.08 -10.13
CA PRO A 103 -2.65 -3.33 -8.90
C PRO A 103 -2.48 -4.24 -7.67
N ILE A 104 -1.26 -4.22 -7.12
CA ILE A 104 -0.80 -5.07 -6.03
C ILE A 104 -1.69 -4.98 -4.78
N ILE A 105 -1.96 -6.15 -4.21
CA ILE A 105 -2.49 -6.35 -2.86
C ILE A 105 -1.58 -7.38 -2.18
N ASP A 106 -0.73 -6.94 -1.26
CA ASP A 106 0.21 -7.81 -0.53
C ASP A 106 -0.15 -7.84 0.96
N LEU A 107 -0.34 -9.03 1.53
CA LEU A 107 -0.88 -9.22 2.88
C LEU A 107 0.26 -9.67 3.82
N TYR A 108 0.39 -9.00 4.97
CA TYR A 108 1.39 -9.27 6.02
C TYR A 108 0.74 -9.32 7.40
#